data_AF-A0A377UVD9-F1
#
_entry.id   AF-A0A377UVD9-F1
#
_cell.length_a   1.000
_cell.length_b   1.000
_cell.length_c   1.000
_cell.angle_alpha   90.00
_cell.angle_beta   90.00
_cell.angle_gamma   90.00
#
_symmetry.space_group_name_H-M   'P 1'
#
loop_
_entity.id
_entity.type
_entity.pdbx_description
1 polymer ?
#
loop_
_entity_poly.entity_id
_entity_poly.type
_entity_poly.pdbx_seq_one_letter_code
_entity_poly.pdbx_strand_id
1 'polypeptide(L)'
;MKTIKGPGIFLAQFIGPQAPFNTLAGIAQWAAGLGYKALQIPCNHPAIFDVERAAASQTYCDEVSGILAEHGLVISELSTHLEGQLVAVHPAYDAAFDAFAPAALHGDPQARQRWAVEKVRQAAVASGRLGLQAHATFSGRWHGPFFIRGRRTISRFWMRPLPSWPGAGGRCWTSSTSRGSMSAMRSTPAKTCTMA
;
A
#
# COMPACT_ATOMS: atom_id res chain seq x y z
N MET A 1 22.52 14.03 10.80
CA MET A 1 21.83 13.01 9.98
C MET A 1 21.27 13.71 8.74
N LYS A 2 21.68 13.31 7.53
CA LYS A 2 21.00 13.74 6.29
C LYS A 2 19.84 12.77 6.04
N THR A 3 18.66 13.07 6.56
CA THR A 3 17.44 12.25 6.46
C THR A 3 16.74 12.37 5.10
N ILE A 4 17.18 13.30 4.25
CA ILE A 4 16.61 13.55 2.92
C ILE A 4 17.48 12.80 1.89
N LYS A 5 16.87 11.84 1.18
CA LYS A 5 17.52 11.01 0.15
C LYS A 5 17.58 11.67 -1.24
N GLY A 6 17.14 12.93 -1.33
CA GLY A 6 17.03 13.69 -2.58
C GLY A 6 15.58 13.94 -3.01
N PRO A 7 15.37 14.70 -4.09
CA PRO A 7 14.04 15.00 -4.62
C PRO A 7 13.40 13.74 -5.24
N GLY A 8 12.17 13.46 -4.81
CA GLY A 8 11.30 12.44 -5.40
C GLY A 8 10.17 13.05 -6.22
N ILE A 9 9.67 12.32 -7.21
CA ILE A 9 8.54 12.74 -8.06
C ILE A 9 7.50 11.63 -8.18
N PHE A 10 6.22 12.00 -8.17
CA PHE A 10 5.11 11.08 -8.40
C PHE A 10 4.71 11.07 -9.88
N LEU A 11 4.82 9.91 -10.53
CA LEU A 11 4.72 9.82 -11.99
C LEU A 11 3.29 9.98 -12.53
N ALA A 12 2.25 9.67 -11.75
CA ALA A 12 0.88 9.61 -12.28
C ALA A 12 0.40 10.94 -12.90
N GLN A 13 0.94 12.08 -12.46
CA GLN A 13 0.58 13.40 -12.99
C GLN A 13 1.20 13.68 -14.38
N PHE A 14 2.21 12.91 -14.77
CA PHE A 14 2.99 13.13 -15.98
C PHE A 14 2.75 12.09 -17.05
N ILE A 15 2.23 10.90 -16.70
CA ILE A 15 1.98 9.82 -17.65
C ILE A 15 0.95 10.27 -18.69
N GLY A 16 1.30 10.09 -19.96
CA GLY A 16 0.47 10.49 -21.10
C GLY A 16 0.74 9.65 -22.35
N PRO A 17 -0.03 9.85 -23.42
CA PRO A 17 0.08 9.02 -24.63
C PRO A 17 1.31 9.37 -25.49
N GLN A 18 1.92 10.54 -25.31
CA GLN A 18 3.02 11.04 -26.14
C GLN A 18 4.37 10.85 -25.46
N ALA A 19 5.41 10.63 -26.26
CA ALA A 19 6.78 10.62 -25.77
C ALA A 19 7.18 11.99 -25.17
N PRO A 20 8.03 12.04 -24.13
CA PRO A 20 8.64 10.90 -23.43
C PRO A 20 7.74 10.26 -22.36
N PHE A 21 6.50 10.70 -22.20
CA PHE A 21 5.62 10.39 -21.08
C PHE A 21 4.81 9.08 -21.20
N ASN A 22 5.05 8.31 -22.24
CA ASN A 22 4.34 7.08 -22.57
C ASN A 22 5.14 5.80 -22.28
N THR A 23 6.40 5.93 -21.82
CA THR A 23 7.26 4.80 -21.47
C THR A 23 8.01 5.07 -20.16
N LEU A 24 8.39 4.02 -19.44
CA LEU A 24 9.17 4.15 -18.21
C LEU A 24 10.53 4.81 -18.47
N ALA A 25 11.25 4.35 -19.50
CA ALA A 25 12.57 4.89 -19.86
C ALA A 25 12.49 6.39 -20.24
N GLY A 26 11.49 6.78 -21.04
CA GLY A 26 11.31 8.18 -21.42
C GLY A 26 11.04 9.09 -20.21
N ILE A 27 10.13 8.68 -19.32
CA ILE A 27 9.85 9.44 -18.09
C ILE A 27 11.08 9.47 -17.17
N ALA A 28 11.82 8.36 -17.07
CA ALA A 28 13.02 8.29 -16.26
C ALA A 28 14.11 9.25 -16.77
N GLN A 29 14.35 9.28 -18.08
CA GLN A 29 15.28 10.22 -18.70
C GLN A 29 14.86 11.68 -18.42
N TRP A 30 13.58 12.00 -18.59
CA TRP A 30 13.03 13.33 -18.31
C TRP A 30 13.22 13.71 -16.83
N ALA A 31 12.85 12.82 -15.90
CA ALA A 31 12.96 13.09 -14.46
C ALA A 31 14.42 13.26 -14.03
N ALA A 32 15.34 12.45 -14.56
CA ALA A 32 16.77 12.60 -14.31
C ALA A 32 17.32 13.93 -14.84
N GLY A 33 16.87 14.38 -16.02
CA GLY A 33 17.22 15.68 -16.59
C GLY A 33 16.80 16.87 -15.72
N LEU A 34 15.75 16.72 -14.92
CA LEU A 34 15.29 17.71 -13.94
C LEU A 34 15.99 17.60 -12.57
N GLY A 35 16.87 16.62 -12.38
CA GLY A 35 17.63 16.42 -11.15
C GLY A 35 16.92 15.57 -10.08
N TYR A 36 15.81 14.89 -10.42
CA TYR A 36 15.18 13.93 -9.51
C TYR A 36 16.11 12.76 -9.21
N LYS A 37 15.93 12.15 -8.03
CA LYS A 37 16.70 10.99 -7.57
C LYS A 37 15.84 9.77 -7.31
N ALA A 38 14.54 9.95 -7.10
CA ALA A 38 13.63 8.84 -6.89
C ALA A 38 12.27 9.04 -7.56
N LEU A 39 11.64 7.94 -7.97
CA LEU A 39 10.32 7.94 -8.60
C LEU A 39 9.32 7.16 -7.71
N GLN A 40 8.16 7.77 -7.46
CA GLN A 40 6.99 7.07 -6.96
C GLN A 40 6.16 6.60 -8.17
N ILE A 41 6.00 5.28 -8.30
CA ILE A 41 5.42 4.65 -9.50
C ILE A 41 3.98 4.19 -9.22
N PRO A 42 2.99 4.64 -10.01
CA PRO A 42 1.61 4.21 -9.84
C PRO A 42 1.36 2.83 -10.47
N CYS A 43 0.53 2.01 -9.80
CA CYS A 43 0.22 0.64 -10.20
C CYS A 43 -0.99 0.49 -11.15
N ASN A 44 -1.61 1.61 -11.56
CA ASN A 44 -2.78 1.63 -12.46
C ASN A 44 -2.40 1.84 -13.94
N HIS A 45 -1.11 1.96 -14.27
CA HIS A 45 -0.63 2.21 -15.64
C HIS A 45 0.25 1.04 -16.13
N PRO A 46 -0.34 -0.05 -16.66
CA PRO A 46 0.41 -1.25 -17.05
C PRO A 46 1.44 -1.02 -18.16
N ALA A 47 1.24 -0.01 -19.01
CA ALA A 47 2.23 0.40 -20.02
C ALA A 47 3.51 1.00 -19.42
N ILE A 48 3.44 1.54 -18.20
CA ILE A 48 4.59 2.10 -17.47
C ILE A 48 5.13 1.10 -16.46
N PHE A 49 4.24 0.48 -15.68
CA PHE A 49 4.60 -0.51 -14.67
C PHE A 49 3.47 -1.54 -14.52
N ASP A 50 3.77 -2.78 -14.87
CA ASP A 50 2.85 -3.90 -14.75
C ASP A 50 3.00 -4.54 -13.36
N VAL A 51 2.07 -4.20 -12.47
CA VAL A 51 2.06 -4.69 -11.09
C VAL A 51 1.81 -6.20 -10.99
N GLU A 52 1.07 -6.79 -11.93
CA GLU A 52 0.81 -8.24 -11.95
C GLU A 52 2.10 -8.99 -12.28
N ARG A 53 2.78 -8.54 -13.34
CA ARG A 53 4.08 -9.09 -13.74
C ARG A 53 5.13 -8.87 -12.66
N ALA A 54 5.14 -7.70 -12.00
CA ALA A 54 6.03 -7.43 -10.86
C ALA A 54 5.76 -8.34 -9.67
N ALA A 55 4.50 -8.64 -9.35
CA ALA A 55 4.18 -9.57 -8.27
C ALA A 55 4.63 -11.01 -8.60
N ALA A 56 4.59 -11.40 -9.87
CA ALA A 56 4.94 -12.75 -10.33
C ALA A 56 6.44 -12.97 -10.58
N SER A 57 7.19 -11.95 -11.01
CA SER A 57 8.55 -12.10 -11.55
C SER A 57 9.56 -11.17 -10.90
N GLN A 58 10.60 -11.75 -10.28
CA GLN A 58 11.77 -11.00 -9.80
C GLN A 58 12.53 -10.36 -10.96
N THR A 59 12.67 -11.07 -12.08
CA THR A 59 13.37 -10.57 -13.27
C THR A 59 12.74 -9.27 -13.78
N TYR A 60 11.41 -9.16 -13.79
CA TYR A 60 10.76 -7.92 -14.18
C TYR A 60 11.05 -6.76 -13.21
N CYS A 61 11.08 -7.03 -11.91
CA CYS A 61 11.48 -6.04 -10.91
C CYS A 61 12.93 -5.56 -11.10
N ASP A 62 13.82 -6.48 -11.46
CA ASP A 62 15.23 -6.19 -11.72
C ASP A 62 15.40 -5.40 -13.03
N GLU A 63 14.65 -5.75 -14.09
CA GLU A 63 14.59 -5.00 -15.36
C GLU A 63 14.14 -3.55 -15.13
N VAL A 64 13.02 -3.36 -14.40
CA VAL A 64 12.50 -2.03 -14.06
C VAL A 64 13.52 -1.22 -13.27
N SER A 65 14.16 -1.85 -12.27
CA SER A 65 15.19 -1.19 -11.47
C SER A 65 16.42 -0.84 -12.31
N GLY A 66 16.79 -1.70 -13.26
CA GLY A 66 17.88 -1.48 -14.22
C GLY A 66 17.65 -0.26 -15.11
N ILE A 67 16.45 -0.14 -15.71
CA ILE A 67 16.05 1.01 -16.52
C ILE A 67 16.21 2.33 -15.74
N LEU A 68 15.83 2.35 -14.47
CA LEU A 68 15.97 3.54 -13.64
C LEU A 68 17.43 3.81 -13.24
N ALA A 69 18.19 2.75 -12.96
CA ALA A 69 19.59 2.83 -12.58
C ALA A 69 20.46 3.43 -13.71
N GLU A 70 20.15 3.15 -14.98
CA GLU A 70 20.80 3.76 -16.15
C GLU A 70 20.72 5.30 -16.13
N HIS A 71 19.71 5.86 -15.47
CA HIS A 71 19.51 7.30 -15.31
C HIS A 71 19.87 7.82 -13.90
N GLY A 72 20.47 6.97 -13.05
CA GLY A 72 20.80 7.31 -11.66
C GLY A 72 19.57 7.54 -10.77
N LEU A 73 18.44 6.93 -11.13
CA LEU A 73 17.17 6.99 -10.41
C LEU A 73 16.91 5.70 -9.64
N VAL A 74 16.15 5.81 -8.55
CA VAL A 74 15.66 4.66 -7.78
C VAL A 74 14.14 4.73 -7.63
N ILE A 75 13.50 3.61 -7.31
CA ILE A 75 12.10 3.61 -6.92
C ILE A 75 12.02 4.03 -5.45
N SER A 76 11.23 5.06 -5.13
CA SER A 76 10.98 5.43 -3.73
C SER A 76 9.91 4.53 -3.11
N GLU A 77 8.79 4.38 -3.82
CA GLU A 77 7.63 3.59 -3.40
C GLU A 77 6.71 3.31 -4.59
N LEU A 78 5.89 2.27 -4.46
CA LEU A 78 4.76 2.03 -5.35
C LEU A 78 3.51 2.71 -4.79
N SER A 79 2.55 3.04 -5.65
CA SER A 79 1.27 3.60 -5.20
C SER A 79 0.05 2.94 -5.84
N THR A 80 -0.92 2.57 -5.00
CA THR A 80 -2.25 2.07 -5.40
C THR A 80 -3.35 3.04 -4.93
N HIS A 81 -3.26 4.31 -5.32
CA HIS A 81 -4.21 5.32 -4.84
C HIS A 81 -5.65 5.02 -5.27
N LEU A 82 -5.86 4.68 -6.55
CA LEU A 82 -7.20 4.39 -7.07
C LEU A 82 -7.70 3.01 -6.64
N GLU A 83 -6.85 1.99 -6.72
CA GLU A 83 -7.21 0.62 -6.37
C GLU A 83 -7.48 0.52 -4.86
N GLY A 84 -6.66 1.15 -4.04
CA GLY A 84 -6.89 1.20 -2.59
C GLY A 84 -8.25 1.83 -2.25
N GLN A 85 -8.63 2.91 -2.94
CA GLN A 85 -9.92 3.56 -2.70
C GLN A 85 -11.12 2.61 -2.92
N LEU A 86 -10.93 1.59 -3.75
CA LEU A 86 -11.96 0.63 -4.12
C LEU A 86 -12.07 -0.57 -3.16
N VAL A 87 -11.19 -0.67 -2.15
CA VAL A 87 -11.20 -1.77 -1.17
C VAL A 87 -12.38 -1.69 -0.21
N ALA A 88 -12.76 -0.49 0.23
CA ALA A 88 -13.84 -0.29 1.21
C ALA A 88 -14.73 0.91 0.84
N VAL A 89 -15.37 0.83 -0.33
CA VAL A 89 -16.33 1.84 -0.79
C VAL A 89 -17.68 1.64 -0.10
N HIS A 90 -18.21 2.69 0.52
CA HIS A 90 -19.56 2.68 1.06
C HIS A 90 -20.59 2.73 -0.09
N PRO A 91 -21.72 1.99 -0.04
CA PRO A 91 -22.73 1.98 -1.12
C PRO A 91 -23.22 3.35 -1.58
N ALA A 92 -23.31 4.33 -0.66
CA ALA A 92 -23.68 5.71 -1.00
C ALA A 92 -22.70 6.42 -1.96
N TYR A 93 -21.46 5.94 -2.08
CA TYR A 93 -20.44 6.49 -2.98
C TYR A 93 -20.18 5.57 -4.18
N ASP A 94 -20.92 4.48 -4.32
CA ASP A 94 -20.64 3.43 -5.29
C ASP A 94 -20.53 3.95 -6.73
N ALA A 95 -21.53 4.71 -7.17
CA ALA A 95 -21.54 5.31 -8.50
C ALA A 95 -20.39 6.30 -8.75
N ALA A 96 -19.97 7.03 -7.72
CA ALA A 96 -18.88 8.02 -7.84
C ALA A 96 -17.50 7.35 -7.98
N PHE A 97 -17.34 6.13 -7.48
CA PHE A 97 -16.08 5.38 -7.51
C PHE A 97 -16.02 4.35 -8.64
N ASP A 98 -17.13 4.13 -9.35
CA ASP A 98 -17.21 3.08 -10.38
C ASP A 98 -16.23 3.31 -11.54
N ALA A 99 -16.08 4.57 -11.95
CA ALA A 99 -15.17 4.97 -13.01
C ALA A 99 -13.67 4.74 -12.71
N PHE A 100 -13.30 4.45 -11.45
CA PHE A 100 -11.91 4.14 -11.09
C PHE A 100 -11.53 2.67 -11.34
N ALA A 101 -12.53 1.81 -11.58
CA ALA A 101 -12.30 0.42 -11.95
C ALA A 101 -12.21 0.24 -13.47
N PRO A 102 -11.62 -0.87 -13.94
CA PRO A 102 -11.75 -1.29 -15.33
C PRO A 102 -13.22 -1.32 -15.77
N ALA A 103 -13.49 -0.90 -17.02
CA ALA A 103 -14.85 -0.84 -17.56
C ALA A 103 -15.62 -2.16 -17.47
N ALA A 104 -14.91 -3.29 -17.52
CA ALA A 104 -15.50 -4.62 -17.37
C ALA A 104 -16.08 -4.91 -15.97
N LEU A 105 -15.76 -4.09 -14.97
CA LEU A 105 -16.21 -4.24 -13.58
C LEU A 105 -17.21 -3.17 -13.16
N HIS A 106 -17.60 -2.27 -14.07
CA HIS A 106 -18.58 -1.22 -13.79
C HIS A 106 -19.94 -1.84 -13.46
N GLY A 107 -20.62 -1.28 -12.47
CA GLY A 107 -21.91 -1.79 -11.97
C GLY A 107 -21.85 -3.06 -11.13
N ASP A 108 -20.66 -3.63 -10.86
CA ASP A 108 -20.47 -4.77 -9.95
C ASP A 108 -19.54 -4.38 -8.78
N PRO A 109 -20.11 -3.87 -7.67
CA PRO A 109 -19.32 -3.43 -6.52
C PRO A 109 -18.51 -4.55 -5.87
N GLN A 110 -19.01 -5.79 -5.91
CA GLN A 110 -18.31 -6.92 -5.30
C GLN A 110 -17.12 -7.37 -6.17
N ALA A 111 -17.30 -7.46 -7.50
CA ALA A 111 -16.21 -7.78 -8.40
C ALA A 111 -15.13 -6.69 -8.39
N ARG A 112 -15.55 -5.42 -8.36
CA ARG A 112 -14.65 -4.29 -8.19
C ARG A 112 -13.84 -4.38 -6.90
N GLN A 113 -14.48 -4.70 -5.78
CA GLN A 113 -13.77 -4.87 -4.50
C GLN A 113 -12.77 -6.02 -4.55
N ARG A 114 -13.14 -7.18 -5.10
CA ARG A 114 -12.22 -8.32 -5.24
C ARG A 114 -11.01 -7.96 -6.09
N TRP A 115 -11.22 -7.27 -7.20
CA TRP A 115 -10.15 -6.78 -8.06
C TRP A 115 -9.23 -5.79 -7.32
N ALA A 116 -9.81 -4.84 -6.58
CA ALA A 116 -9.08 -3.85 -5.82
C ALA A 116 -8.17 -4.47 -4.74
N VAL A 117 -8.72 -5.42 -3.97
CA VAL A 117 -7.96 -6.17 -2.95
C VAL A 117 -6.80 -6.92 -3.58
N GLU A 118 -7.04 -7.59 -4.71
CA GLU A 118 -5.98 -8.34 -5.40
C GLU A 118 -4.89 -7.41 -5.94
N LYS A 119 -5.24 -6.26 -6.52
CA LYS A 119 -4.26 -5.26 -6.98
C LYS A 119 -3.39 -4.73 -5.85
N VAL A 120 -3.97 -4.40 -4.69
CA VAL A 120 -3.21 -3.96 -3.52
C VAL A 120 -2.30 -5.08 -3.00
N ARG A 121 -2.76 -6.33 -3.02
CA ARG A 121 -1.95 -7.50 -2.64
C ARG A 121 -0.76 -7.68 -3.58
N GLN A 122 -0.98 -7.63 -4.89
CA GLN A 122 0.07 -7.72 -5.91
C GLN A 122 1.10 -6.60 -5.72
N ALA A 123 0.63 -5.38 -5.47
CA ALA A 123 1.51 -4.25 -5.22
C ALA A 123 2.36 -4.43 -3.95
N ALA A 124 1.80 -5.03 -2.88
CA ALA A 124 2.57 -5.36 -1.69
C ALA A 124 3.65 -6.42 -1.96
N VAL A 125 3.35 -7.46 -2.75
CA VAL A 125 4.33 -8.47 -3.19
C VAL A 125 5.43 -7.83 -4.05
N ALA A 126 5.04 -7.00 -5.02
CA ALA A 126 5.97 -6.27 -5.89
C ALA A 126 6.87 -5.32 -5.07
N SER A 127 6.31 -4.60 -4.09
CA SER A 127 7.09 -3.78 -3.16
C SER A 127 8.13 -4.61 -2.40
N GLY A 128 7.78 -5.82 -1.94
CA GLY A 128 8.71 -6.73 -1.30
C GLY A 128 9.86 -7.17 -2.22
N ARG A 129 9.55 -7.52 -3.48
CA ARG A 129 10.55 -7.91 -4.50
C ARG A 129 11.50 -6.77 -4.89
N LEU A 130 10.99 -5.53 -4.88
CA LEU A 130 11.76 -4.31 -5.13
C LEU A 130 12.51 -3.81 -3.88
N GLY A 131 12.38 -4.47 -2.73
CA GLY A 131 13.01 -4.07 -1.47
C GLY A 131 12.45 -2.77 -0.86
N LEU A 132 11.26 -2.35 -1.28
CA LEU A 132 10.64 -1.10 -0.85
C LEU A 132 10.04 -1.25 0.55
N GLN A 133 10.19 -0.21 1.37
CA GLN A 133 9.71 -0.18 2.77
C GLN A 133 8.43 0.63 2.95
N ALA A 134 7.96 1.28 1.89
CA ALA A 134 6.77 2.12 1.89
C ALA A 134 5.92 1.83 0.65
N HIS A 135 4.61 1.98 0.81
CA HIS A 135 3.61 1.83 -0.24
C HIS A 135 2.52 2.87 0.00
N ALA A 136 2.26 3.73 -0.99
CA ALA A 136 1.28 4.80 -0.87
C ALA A 136 -0.10 4.31 -1.33
N THR A 137 -1.09 4.31 -0.44
CA THR A 137 -2.44 3.85 -0.74
C THR A 137 -3.48 4.60 0.07
N PHE A 138 -4.72 4.60 -0.39
CA PHE A 138 -5.88 5.08 0.35
C PHE A 138 -6.78 3.88 0.65
N SER A 139 -7.38 3.78 1.82
CA SER A 139 -8.17 2.60 2.21
C SER A 139 -9.65 2.64 1.79
N GLY A 140 -10.05 3.65 1.01
CA GLY A 140 -11.45 3.92 0.68
C GLY A 140 -12.08 5.01 1.55
N ARG A 141 -13.37 5.26 1.33
CA ARG A 141 -14.10 6.35 2.00
C ARG A 141 -15.14 5.76 2.96
N TRP A 142 -14.76 5.73 4.24
CA TRP A 142 -15.66 5.35 5.31
C TRP A 142 -16.63 6.50 5.61
N HIS A 143 -17.93 6.23 5.53
CA HIS A 143 -18.98 7.18 5.84
C HIS A 143 -19.25 7.17 7.35
N GLY A 144 -18.42 7.88 8.14
CA GLY A 144 -18.93 8.40 9.41
C GLY A 144 -20.10 9.36 9.11
N PRO A 145 -21.17 9.43 9.93
CA PRO A 145 -22.28 10.32 9.64
C PRO A 145 -21.79 11.76 9.66
N PHE A 146 -22.57 12.61 9.00
CA PHE A 146 -22.50 14.07 8.89
C PHE A 146 -22.43 14.80 10.25
N PHE A 147 -21.44 14.51 11.10
CA PHE A 147 -21.19 15.13 12.40
C PHE A 147 -19.69 15.03 12.76
N ILE A 148 -18.89 15.98 12.26
CA ILE A 148 -17.58 16.24 12.85
C ILE A 148 -17.80 17.11 14.09
N ARG A 149 -17.91 16.48 15.26
CA ARG A 149 -17.46 17.12 16.51
C ARG A 149 -16.05 16.59 16.78
N GLY A 150 -15.10 17.52 16.79
CA GLY A 150 -13.69 17.26 16.54
C GLY A 150 -13.04 16.17 17.39
N ARG A 151 -12.30 15.28 16.72
CA ARG A 151 -11.01 14.73 17.16
C ARG A 151 -10.32 14.12 15.94
N ARG A 152 -9.23 14.75 15.50
CA ARG A 152 -8.36 14.22 14.44
C ARG A 152 -7.60 13.03 15.02
N THR A 153 -7.83 11.84 14.51
CA THR A 153 -6.92 10.71 14.72
C THR A 153 -6.41 10.28 13.35
N ILE A 154 -5.18 10.70 13.03
CA ILE A 154 -4.44 10.22 11.87
C ILE A 154 -3.83 8.89 12.28
N SER A 155 -4.36 7.77 11.76
CA SER A 155 -3.68 6.48 11.87
C SER A 155 -2.57 6.42 10.82
N ARG A 156 -1.32 6.59 11.28
CA ARG A 156 -0.11 6.39 10.49
C ARG A 156 0.29 4.92 10.66
N PHE A 157 0.00 4.07 9.69
CA PHE A 157 0.38 2.66 9.73
C PHE A 157 1.85 2.54 9.31
N TRP A 158 2.75 2.30 10.26
CA TRP A 158 4.13 1.91 9.99
C TRP A 158 4.21 0.39 10.03
N MET A 159 4.57 -0.25 8.92
CA MET A 159 5.08 -1.62 8.98
C MET A 159 6.48 -1.56 9.61
N ARG A 160 6.58 -2.03 10.86
CA ARG A 160 7.87 -2.30 11.51
C ARG A 160 8.33 -3.70 11.09
N PRO A 161 9.62 -3.90 10.73
CA PRO A 161 10.16 -5.24 10.60
C PRO A 161 10.16 -5.92 11.97
N LEU A 162 9.69 -7.18 12.03
CA LEU A 162 9.81 -8.01 13.23
C LEU A 162 11.29 -8.40 13.44
N PRO A 163 11.78 -8.44 14.70
CA PRO A 163 13.07 -9.04 14.98
C PRO A 163 12.98 -10.56 14.79
N SER A 164 13.95 -11.14 14.10
CA SER A 164 14.14 -12.59 14.02
C SER A 164 14.43 -13.15 15.41
N TRP A 165 13.64 -14.11 15.86
CA TRP A 165 13.94 -14.90 17.06
C TRP A 165 14.07 -16.39 16.71
N PRO A 166 15.12 -17.08 17.17
CA PRO A 166 15.41 -18.44 16.77
C PRO A 166 14.62 -19.44 17.63
N GLY A 167 14.00 -20.41 16.98
CA GLY A 167 13.63 -21.69 17.59
C GLY A 167 12.45 -21.65 18.57
N ALA A 168 11.24 -21.90 18.07
CA ALA A 168 10.25 -22.76 18.73
C ALA A 168 9.07 -22.98 17.78
N GLY A 169 8.86 -24.24 17.38
CA GLY A 169 7.67 -24.65 16.66
C GLY A 169 6.42 -24.52 17.53
N GLY A 170 5.31 -24.16 16.88
CA GLY A 170 3.98 -24.51 17.37
C GLY A 170 3.11 -23.38 17.94
N ARG A 171 2.10 -23.04 17.12
CA ARG A 171 0.69 -22.78 17.46
C ARG A 171 0.26 -21.46 18.12
N CYS A 172 -0.99 -21.14 17.73
CA CYS A 172 -2.06 -20.52 18.51
C CYS A 172 -2.17 -18.99 18.42
N TRP A 173 -3.22 -18.56 17.72
CA TRP A 173 -3.72 -17.19 17.74
C TRP A 173 -4.58 -17.00 18.98
N THR A 174 -4.19 -16.10 19.87
CA THR A 174 -5.09 -15.54 20.88
C THR A 174 -5.14 -14.02 20.69
N SER A 175 -6.34 -13.50 20.43
CA SER A 175 -6.62 -12.08 20.41
C SER A 175 -6.91 -11.61 21.83
N SER A 176 -6.05 -10.76 22.42
CA SER A 176 -6.37 -10.03 23.64
C SER A 176 -6.60 -8.56 23.33
N THR A 177 -7.79 -8.08 23.66
CA THR A 177 -8.18 -6.66 23.55
C THR A 177 -8.12 -6.07 24.95
N SER A 178 -7.06 -5.35 25.31
CA SER A 178 -7.00 -4.63 26.58
C SER A 178 -7.70 -3.27 26.46
N ARG A 179 -8.93 -3.18 27.00
CA ARG A 179 -9.60 -1.91 27.30
C ARG A 179 -9.15 -1.46 28.69
N GLY A 180 -8.36 -0.39 28.75
CA GLY A 180 -8.04 0.28 30.01
C GLY A 180 -9.21 1.18 30.44
N SER A 181 -9.85 0.84 31.57
CA SER A 181 -10.70 1.75 32.34
C SER A 181 -10.54 1.42 33.83
N MET A 182 -10.04 2.40 34.58
CA MET A 182 -9.95 2.42 36.04
C MET A 182 -11.34 2.29 36.68
N SER A 183 -11.59 1.23 37.45
CA SER A 183 -12.46 1.31 38.63
C SER A 183 -12.35 0.07 39.53
N ALA A 184 -12.07 0.35 40.81
CA ALA A 184 -12.49 -0.33 42.03
C ALA A 184 -12.24 -1.85 42.23
N MET A 185 -11.33 -2.11 43.19
CA MET A 185 -11.61 -2.85 44.43
C MET A 185 -12.38 -4.18 44.34
N ARG A 186 -11.67 -5.31 44.51
CA ARG A 186 -11.76 -6.20 45.68
C ARG A 186 -10.94 -7.47 45.46
N SER A 187 -10.10 -7.76 46.45
CA SER A 187 -9.36 -8.99 46.65
C SER A 187 -10.26 -10.08 47.24
N THR A 188 -10.22 -11.30 46.70
CA THR A 188 -10.21 -12.57 47.47
C THR A 188 -9.97 -13.78 46.55
N PRO A 189 -9.36 -14.89 47.05
CA PRO A 189 -8.86 -16.00 46.24
C PRO A 189 -9.70 -17.29 46.34
N ALA A 190 -9.62 -18.15 45.33
CA ALA A 190 -9.96 -19.58 45.41
C ALA A 190 -8.97 -20.32 44.50
N LYS A 191 -7.93 -20.99 45.03
CA LYS A 191 -7.93 -22.38 45.53
C LYS A 191 -8.83 -23.30 44.73
N THR A 192 -8.23 -24.09 43.83
CA THR A 192 -8.17 -25.56 44.00
C THR A 192 -7.07 -26.15 43.12
N CYS A 193 -6.21 -26.90 43.80
CA CYS A 193 -5.19 -27.78 43.27
C CYS A 193 -5.87 -29.12 42.90
N THR A 194 -5.50 -29.74 41.79
CA THR A 194 -5.60 -31.20 41.67
C THR A 194 -4.40 -31.68 40.87
N MET A 195 -3.55 -32.44 41.57
CA MET A 195 -2.34 -33.07 41.07
C MET A 195 -2.67 -34.34 40.29
N ALA A 196 -1.83 -34.65 39.31
CA ALA A 196 -1.09 -35.90 39.27
C ALA A 196 0.39 -35.56 39.04
#